data_AF-A0A7S2XFX4-F1
#
_entry.id   AF-A0A7S2XFX4-F1
#
_cell.length_a   1.000
_cell.length_b   1.000
_cell.length_c   1.000
_cell.angle_alpha   90.00
_cell.angle_beta   90.00
_cell.angle_gamma   90.00
#
_symmetry.space_group_name_H-M   'P 1'
#
loop_
_entity.id
_entity.type
_entity.pdbx_description
1 polymer ?
#
loop_
_entity_poly.entity_id
_entity_poly.type
_entity_poly.pdbx_seq_one_letter_code
_entity_poly.pdbx_strand_id
1 'polypeptide(L)'
;MPDEALKHAQTAFFTAIMVVQGANLLACRTRRLSVFQQGLRNTVLNVAIVQAFALGIFLAYVPPVNIIGTRPIRLVHWFPPMPFFMVILTYDEMRKWLIRIGPELSGGKDPNLVEEYTYY
;
A
#
# COMPACT_ATOMS: atom_id res chain seq x y z
N MET A 1 -25.28 4.02 23.19
CA MET A 1 -23.82 4.17 23.26
C MET A 1 -23.23 4.41 21.86
N PRO A 2 -23.45 5.60 21.26
CA PRO A 2 -22.89 5.95 19.95
C PRO A 2 -21.37 6.13 19.96
N ASP A 3 -20.80 6.53 21.10
CA ASP A 3 -19.36 6.85 21.23
C ASP A 3 -18.45 5.62 21.08
N GLU A 4 -18.93 4.45 21.48
CA GLU A 4 -18.19 3.19 21.35
C GLU A 4 -18.14 2.71 19.90
N ALA A 5 -19.23 2.89 19.14
CA ALA A 5 -19.25 2.57 17.71
C ALA A 5 -18.30 3.47 16.91
N LEU A 6 -18.19 4.76 17.27
CA LEU A 6 -17.27 5.70 16.63
C LEU A 6 -15.80 5.26 16.80
N LYS A 7 -15.42 4.87 18.01
CA LYS A 7 -14.08 4.36 18.33
C LYS A 7 -13.72 3.11 17.52
N HIS A 8 -14.66 2.18 17.39
CA HIS A 8 -14.48 1.00 16.55
C HIS A 8 -14.30 1.35 15.07
N ALA A 9 -15.11 2.27 14.54
CA ALA A 9 -15.00 2.73 13.15
C ALA A 9 -13.66 3.42 12.86
N GLN A 10 -13.19 4.29 13.77
CA GLN A 10 -11.89 4.97 13.66
C GLN A 10 -10.73 3.97 13.61
N THR A 11 -10.75 2.96 14.48
CA THR A 11 -9.69 1.95 14.52
C THR A 11 -9.72 1.06 13.27
N ALA A 12 -10.91 0.72 12.77
CA ALA A 12 -11.06 -0.02 11.51
C ALA A 12 -10.54 0.77 10.31
N PHE A 13 -10.84 2.08 10.25
CA PHE A 13 -10.33 2.97 9.20
C PHE A 13 -8.80 3.10 9.26
N PHE A 14 -8.23 3.25 10.45
CA PHE A 14 -6.77 3.25 10.63
C PHE A 14 -6.11 1.96 10.11
N THR A 15 -6.71 0.80 10.40
CA THR A 15 -6.21 -0.49 9.91
C THR A 15 -6.29 -0.59 8.39
N ALA A 16 -7.36 -0.07 7.79
CA ALA A 16 -7.50 -0.02 6.34
C ALA A 16 -6.40 0.85 5.71
N ILE A 17 -6.12 2.02 6.29
CA ILE A 17 -5.01 2.89 5.84
C ILE A 17 -3.68 2.15 5.95
N MET A 18 -3.40 1.46 7.06
CA MET A 18 -2.15 0.74 7.24
C MET A 18 -1.91 -0.32 6.14
N VAL A 19 -2.95 -1.08 5.77
CA VAL A 19 -2.88 -2.08 4.69
C VAL A 19 -2.66 -1.41 3.32
N VAL A 20 -3.42 -0.36 3.02
CA VAL A 20 -3.30 0.40 1.75
C VAL A 20 -1.92 1.04 1.62
N GLN A 21 -1.39 1.62 2.69
CA GLN A 21 -0.05 2.22 2.71
C GLN A 21 1.04 1.17 2.50
N GLY A 22 0.87 -0.04 3.03
CA GLY A 22 1.73 -1.18 2.72
C GLY A 22 1.74 -1.51 1.22
N ALA A 23 0.57 -1.52 0.58
CA ALA A 23 0.43 -1.72 -0.87
C ALA A 23 1.15 -0.62 -1.65
N ASN A 24 0.92 0.64 -1.27
CA ASN A 24 1.54 1.80 -1.90
C ASN A 24 3.06 1.80 -1.74
N LEU A 25 3.60 1.41 -0.57
CA LEU A 25 5.05 1.31 -0.37
C LEU A 25 5.68 0.24 -1.28
N LEU A 26 4.97 -0.87 -1.49
CA LEU A 26 5.38 -1.92 -2.43
C LEU A 26 5.33 -1.43 -3.88
N ALA A 27 4.31 -0.67 -4.26
CA ALA A 27 4.18 -0.08 -5.59
C ALA A 27 5.28 0.97 -5.87
N CYS A 28 5.47 1.93 -4.96
CA CYS A 28 6.47 2.99 -5.07
C CYS A 28 7.92 2.48 -5.05
N ARG A 29 8.15 1.23 -4.61
CA ARG A 29 9.48 0.59 -4.62
C ARG A 29 10.10 0.53 -6.01
N THR A 30 9.28 0.32 -7.05
CA THR A 30 9.76 0.05 -8.41
C THR A 30 9.07 0.98 -9.41
N ARG A 31 9.82 1.93 -9.99
CA ARG A 31 9.26 2.89 -10.97
C ARG A 31 8.99 2.30 -12.36
N ARG A 32 9.80 1.33 -12.81
CA ARG A 32 9.71 0.76 -14.17
C ARG A 32 9.79 -0.76 -14.23
N LEU A 33 10.25 -1.39 -13.15
CA LEU A 33 10.46 -2.83 -13.08
C LEU A 33 9.31 -3.49 -12.30
N SER A 34 8.90 -4.70 -12.71
CA SER A 34 7.89 -5.48 -11.98
C SER A 34 8.46 -5.87 -10.61
N VAL A 35 7.62 -5.84 -9.57
CA VAL A 35 8.02 -6.23 -8.20
C VAL A 35 8.57 -7.66 -8.19
N PHE A 36 8.04 -8.53 -9.04
CA PHE A 36 8.44 -9.94 -9.13
C PHE A 36 9.80 -10.15 -9.80
N GLN A 37 10.19 -9.28 -10.73
CA GLN A 37 11.47 -9.40 -11.44
C GLN A 37 12.66 -8.81 -10.68
N GLN A 38 12.44 -7.76 -9.88
CA GLN A 38 13.53 -7.04 -9.23
C GLN A 38 14.04 -7.71 -7.94
N GLY A 39 13.17 -8.47 -7.26
CA GLY A 39 13.49 -9.16 -6.00
C GLY A 39 13.72 -8.22 -4.80
N LEU A 40 13.80 -8.80 -3.60
CA LEU A 40 13.87 -8.08 -2.31
C LEU A 40 15.29 -7.61 -1.92
N ARG A 41 16.14 -7.21 -2.87
CA ARG A 41 17.58 -6.92 -2.60
C ARG A 41 17.85 -5.67 -1.76
N ASN A 42 16.88 -4.75 -1.62
CA ASN A 42 17.05 -3.55 -0.80
C ASN A 42 16.62 -3.80 0.66
N THR A 43 17.59 -4.08 1.52
CA THR A 43 17.40 -4.35 2.94
C THR A 43 16.83 -3.16 3.71
N VAL A 44 17.27 -1.92 3.41
CA VAL A 44 16.80 -0.71 4.10
C VAL A 44 15.29 -0.53 3.89
N LEU A 45 14.82 -0.73 2.66
CA LEU A 45 13.39 -0.60 2.36
C LEU A 45 12.56 -1.74 2.97
N ASN A 46 13.10 -2.97 3.01
CA ASN A 46 12.42 -4.08 3.68
C ASN A 46 12.27 -3.79 5.18
N VAL A 47 13.30 -3.24 5.83
CA VAL A 47 13.24 -2.83 7.24
C VAL A 47 12.23 -1.70 7.44
N ALA A 48 12.19 -0.70 6.54
CA ALA A 48 11.20 0.38 6.62
C ALA A 48 9.75 -0.13 6.54
N ILE A 49 9.46 -1.08 5.64
CA ILE A 49 8.13 -1.72 5.55
C ILE A 49 7.80 -2.46 6.84
N VAL A 50 8.72 -3.29 7.34
CA VAL A 50 8.53 -4.04 8.58
C VAL A 50 8.33 -3.12 9.77
N GLN A 51 9.10 -2.04 9.88
CA GLN A 51 8.97 -1.04 10.93
C GLN A 51 7.62 -0.31 10.85
N ALA A 52 7.14 0.04 9.65
CA ALA A 52 5.85 0.69 9.46
C ALA A 52 4.69 -0.20 9.92
N PHE A 53 4.69 -1.48 9.55
CA PHE A 53 3.70 -2.44 10.01
C PHE A 53 3.82 -2.71 11.52
N ALA A 54 5.04 -2.83 12.06
CA ALA A 54 5.26 -3.04 13.48
C ALA A 54 4.74 -1.86 14.32
N LEU A 55 5.00 -0.62 13.90
CA LEU A 55 4.47 0.58 14.55
C LEU A 55 2.94 0.67 14.44
N GLY A 56 2.36 0.32 13.29
CA GLY A 56 0.91 0.31 13.11
C GLY A 56 0.21 -0.72 13.99
N ILE A 57 0.77 -1.93 14.09
CA ILE A 57 0.28 -2.98 15.02
C ILE A 57 0.48 -2.54 16.47
N PHE A 58 1.63 -1.96 16.80
CA PHE A 58 1.89 -1.41 18.14
C PHE A 58 0.84 -0.36 18.50
N LEU A 59 0.55 0.60 17.62
CA LEU A 59 -0.50 1.61 17.84
C LEU A 59 -1.92 1.02 17.97
N ALA A 60 -2.21 -0.07 17.24
CA ALA A 60 -3.53 -0.71 17.28
C ALA A 60 -3.79 -1.53 18.54
N TYR A 61 -2.75 -2.11 19.16
CA TYR A 61 -2.91 -3.08 20.27
C TYR A 61 -2.29 -2.64 21.59
N VAL A 62 -1.47 -1.59 21.63
CA VAL A 62 -0.78 -1.19 22.86
C VAL A 62 -1.68 -0.32 23.76
N PRO A 63 -1.89 -0.72 25.04
CA PRO A 63 -2.88 -0.12 25.93
C PRO A 63 -2.81 1.40 26.16
N PRO A 64 -1.63 2.06 26.34
CA PRO A 64 -1.57 3.51 26.57
C PRO A 64 -2.13 4.35 25.41
N VAL A 65 -2.35 3.77 24.23
CA VAL A 65 -2.93 4.43 23.07
C VAL A 65 -4.46 4.43 23.09
N ASN A 66 -5.11 3.71 24.02
CA ASN A 66 -6.57 3.77 24.23
C ASN A 66 -7.07 5.18 24.61
N ILE A 67 -6.18 6.10 25.01
CA ILE A 67 -6.49 7.51 25.24
C ILE A 67 -6.91 8.20 23.92
N ILE A 68 -6.44 7.68 22.77
CA ILE A 68 -6.79 8.14 21.42
C ILE A 68 -8.13 7.53 20.94
N GLY A 69 -8.76 6.67 21.74
CA GLY A 69 -10.06 6.05 21.42
C GLY A 69 -9.96 4.80 20.56
N THR A 70 -8.78 4.19 20.42
CA THR A 70 -8.61 2.95 19.65
C THR A 70 -9.05 1.73 20.46
N ARG A 71 -10.12 1.05 20.03
CA ARG A 71 -10.59 -0.20 20.66
C ARG A 71 -9.93 -1.40 19.95
N PRO A 72 -9.54 -2.45 20.69
CA PRO A 72 -8.94 -3.64 20.10
C PRO A 72 -9.88 -4.24 19.05
N ILE A 73 -9.39 -4.34 17.82
CA ILE A 73 -10.18 -4.72 16.66
C ILE A 73 -10.09 -6.22 16.46
N ARG A 74 -11.22 -6.86 16.14
CA ARG A 74 -11.22 -8.27 15.73
C ARG A 74 -10.57 -8.43 14.36
N LEU A 75 -9.87 -9.55 14.14
CA LEU A 75 -9.22 -9.92 12.88
C LEU A 75 -10.14 -9.82 11.65
N VAL A 76 -11.46 -9.97 11.81
CA VAL A 76 -12.44 -9.78 10.73
C VAL A 76 -12.38 -8.40 10.06
N HIS A 77 -11.94 -7.34 10.76
CA HIS A 77 -11.82 -6.00 10.18
C HIS A 77 -10.57 -5.82 9.30
N TRP A 78 -9.72 -6.84 9.20
CA TRP A 78 -8.57 -6.85 8.32
C TRP A 78 -8.91 -7.33 6.90
N PHE A 79 -10.07 -7.96 6.70
CA PHE A 79 -10.52 -8.41 5.39
C PHE A 79 -11.00 -7.28 4.46
N PRO A 80 -11.75 -6.26 4.90
CA PRO A 80 -12.21 -5.17 4.04
C PRO A 80 -11.11 -4.45 3.23
N PRO A 81 -9.91 -4.19 3.74
CA PRO A 81 -8.85 -3.55 2.95
C PRO A 81 -8.10 -4.49 1.99
N MET A 82 -8.20 -5.82 2.13
CA MET A 82 -7.54 -6.78 1.24
C MET A 82 -7.89 -6.63 -0.26
N PRO A 83 -9.17 -6.46 -0.66
CA PRO A 83 -9.49 -6.20 -2.07
C PRO A 83 -8.86 -4.89 -2.57
N PHE A 84 -8.83 -3.83 -1.77
CA PHE A 84 -8.18 -2.57 -2.15
C PHE A 84 -6.67 -2.73 -2.33
N PHE A 85 -6.03 -3.52 -1.46
CA PHE A 85 -4.62 -3.89 -1.60
C PHE A 85 -4.35 -4.59 -2.94
N MET A 86 -5.20 -5.55 -3.34
CA MET A 86 -5.07 -6.24 -4.63
C MET A 86 -5.28 -5.30 -5.82
N VAL A 87 -6.26 -4.40 -5.76
CA VAL A 87 -6.51 -3.42 -6.83
C VAL A 87 -5.31 -2.50 -7.02
N ILE A 88 -4.71 -1.98 -5.94
CA ILE A 88 -3.54 -1.10 -6.01
C ILE A 88 -2.35 -1.83 -6.65
N LEU A 89 -2.07 -3.06 -6.24
CA LEU A 89 -0.98 -3.85 -6.83
C LEU A 89 -1.23 -4.15 -8.31
N THR A 90 -2.46 -4.52 -8.67
CA THR A 90 -2.80 -4.83 -10.06
C THR A 90 -2.72 -3.59 -10.93
N TYR A 91 -3.21 -2.45 -10.45
CA TYR A 91 -3.12 -1.17 -11.13
C TYR A 91 -1.66 -0.73 -11.33
N ASP A 92 -0.82 -0.86 -10.31
CA ASP A 92 0.60 -0.52 -10.39
C ASP A 92 1.36 -1.42 -11.38
N GLU A 93 1.15 -2.74 -11.33
CA GLU A 93 1.75 -3.65 -12.30
C GLU A 93 1.26 -3.40 -13.72
N MET A 94 -0.04 -3.12 -13.91
CA MET A 94 -0.61 -2.77 -15.23
C MET A 94 0.00 -1.47 -15.77
N ARG A 95 0.15 -0.43 -14.93
CA ARG A 95 0.82 0.82 -15.31
C ARG A 95 2.26 0.57 -15.74
N LYS A 96 3.03 -0.18 -14.95
CA LYS A 96 4.43 -0.52 -15.26
C LYS A 96 4.54 -1.36 -16.54
N TRP A 97 3.58 -2.24 -16.78
CA TRP A 97 3.50 -3.03 -18.00
C TRP A 97 3.25 -2.15 -19.23
N LEU A 98 2.31 -1.20 -19.17
CA LEU A 98 2.06 -0.24 -20.24
C LEU A 98 3.29 0.63 -20.55
N ILE A 99 4.04 1.07 -19.53
CA ILE A 99 5.29 1.83 -19.71
C ILE A 99 6.37 0.99 -20.41
N ARG A 100 6.41 -0.32 -20.18
CA ARG A 100 7.38 -1.23 -20.82
C ARG A 100 7.06 -1.52 -22.27
N ILE A 101 5.77 -1.70 -22.59
CA ILE A 101 5.32 -2.02 -23.96
C ILE A 101 5.26 -0.78 -24.85
N GLY A 102 4.95 0.38 -24.28
CA GLY A 102 4.86 1.62 -25.04
C GLY A 102 6.02 1.86 -26.02
N PRO A 103 7.30 1.80 -25.61
CA PRO A 103 8.41 2.03 -26.53
C PRO A 103 8.57 0.96 -27.62
N GLU A 104 8.11 -0.28 -27.40
CA GLU A 104 8.06 -1.34 -28.42
C GLU A 104 6.96 -1.09 -29.46
N LEU A 105 5.77 -0.65 -29.03
CA LEU A 105 4.64 -0.33 -29.91
C LEU A 105 4.88 0.94 -30.75
N SER A 106 5.55 1.95 -30.19
CA SER A 106 5.76 3.24 -30.86
C SER A 106 6.98 3.26 -31.81
N GLY A 107 7.66 2.14 -32.02
CA GLY A 107 8.83 2.07 -32.91
C GLY A 107 9.96 3.03 -32.54
N GLY A 108 10.06 3.41 -31.25
CA GLY A 108 11.07 4.33 -30.74
C GLY A 108 10.92 5.80 -31.14
N LYS A 109 9.76 6.23 -31.67
CA LYS A 109 9.64 7.57 -32.27
C LYS A 109 9.14 8.68 -31.33
N ASP A 110 8.39 8.37 -30.28
CA ASP A 110 7.89 9.36 -29.30
C ASP A 110 7.77 8.74 -27.88
N PRO A 111 7.95 9.51 -26.78
CA PRO A 111 7.65 9.03 -25.43
C PRO A 111 6.15 8.74 -25.32
N ASN A 112 5.77 7.65 -24.64
CA ASN A 112 4.36 7.30 -24.52
C ASN A 112 3.63 8.29 -23.62
N LEU A 113 2.38 8.64 -23.93
CA LEU A 113 1.52 9.45 -23.06
C LEU A 113 1.54 9.00 -21.59
N VAL A 114 1.54 7.68 -21.35
CA VAL A 114 1.59 7.12 -19.98
C VAL A 114 2.94 7.39 -19.31
N GLU A 115 4.03 7.41 -20.05
CA GLU A 115 5.35 7.78 -19.55
C GLU A 115 5.45 9.29 -19.31
N GLU A 116 4.91 10.12 -20.19
CA GLU A 116 4.94 11.58 -20.04
C GLU A 116 4.08 12.08 -18.86
N TYR A 117 2.89 11.52 -18.65
CA TYR A 117 1.95 11.97 -17.61
C TYR A 117 2.06 11.23 -16.27
N THR A 118 2.73 10.08 -16.21
CA THR A 118 2.72 9.22 -15.01
C THR A 118 4.11 8.93 -14.45
N TYR A 119 5.18 9.30 -15.16
CA TYR A 119 6.55 9.06 -14.74
C TYR A 119 7.10 10.26 -13.95
N TYR A 120 7.04 10.15 -12.62
CA TYR A 120 7.64 11.09 -11.66
C TYR A 120 8.67 10.37 -10.77
#